data_AF-A0A3L6SZ99-F1
#
_entry.id   AF-A0A3L6SZ99-F1
#
_cell.length_a   1.000
_cell.length_b   1.000
_cell.length_c   1.000
_cell.angle_alpha   90.00
_cell.angle_beta   90.00
_cell.angle_gamma   90.00
#
_symmetry.space_group_name_H-M   'P 1'
#
loop_
_entity.id
_entity.type
_entity.pdbx_description
1 polymer ?
#
loop_
_entity_poly.entity_id
_entity_poly.type
_entity_poly.pdbx_seq_one_letter_code
_entity_poly.pdbx_strand_id
1 'polypeptide(L)'
;MPGGIRARMPTGISGEPELTRFICNPLSGQLFRLPDIDGTTMTLRYPNVGILTQSERPDQPPDKYAVAGLSISQDRSFVMRRFLSQTGKWDMLAGLPSPLPLARRMDMGVPHEAVAFAGRLWWFDVTCGALSVDPFSDRPELRVVELPRSSVTKQVDREKCWDLGKYRRMGVSAGRMRYAEVSQVGPFLLSSFTLYT
;
A
#
# COMPACT_ATOMS: atom_id res chain seq x y z
N MET A 1 12.03 -6.46 -54.89
CA MET A 1 11.07 -7.23 -54.06
C MET A 1 11.86 -8.21 -53.22
N PRO A 2 11.88 -8.03 -51.89
CA PRO A 2 11.48 -9.13 -51.02
C PRO A 2 10.47 -8.66 -49.97
N GLY A 3 9.44 -9.48 -49.76
CA GLY A 3 8.47 -9.32 -48.68
C GLY A 3 9.08 -9.70 -47.33
N GLY A 4 8.82 -8.86 -46.33
CA GLY A 4 9.11 -9.12 -44.93
C GLY A 4 7.82 -8.94 -44.14
N ILE A 5 7.46 -9.97 -43.38
CA ILE A 5 6.19 -10.15 -42.67
C ILE A 5 5.87 -8.91 -41.84
N ARG A 6 4.81 -8.20 -42.23
CA ARG A 6 4.22 -7.12 -41.44
C ARG A 6 3.58 -7.78 -40.22
N ALA A 7 4.32 -7.81 -39.10
CA ALA A 7 3.77 -8.21 -37.82
C ALA A 7 2.51 -7.36 -37.58
N ARG A 8 1.33 -8.00 -37.64
CA ARG A 8 0.09 -7.39 -37.20
C ARG A 8 0.23 -7.22 -35.69
N MET A 9 0.57 -6.00 -35.27
CA MET A 9 0.37 -5.56 -33.89
C MET A 9 -1.10 -5.83 -33.57
N PRO A 10 -1.43 -6.59 -32.51
CA PRO A 10 -2.80 -6.70 -32.07
C PRO A 10 -3.27 -5.30 -31.68
N THR A 11 -4.11 -4.70 -32.51
CA THR A 11 -4.98 -3.60 -32.09
C THR A 11 -5.99 -4.20 -31.13
N GLY A 12 -5.61 -4.34 -29.87
CA GLY A 12 -6.38 -5.03 -28.84
C GLY A 12 -6.19 -4.35 -27.50
N ILE A 13 -7.21 -3.54 -27.14
CA ILE A 13 -7.49 -2.99 -25.81
C ILE A 13 -6.45 -1.98 -25.29
N SER A 14 -6.45 -0.78 -25.86
CA SER A 14 -5.88 0.42 -25.23
C SER A 14 -6.88 1.02 -24.23
N GLY A 15 -7.15 0.29 -23.15
CA GLY A 15 -7.93 0.79 -22.02
C GLY A 15 -7.42 0.15 -20.74
N GLU A 16 -7.14 0.96 -19.71
CA GLU A 16 -6.86 0.46 -18.37
C GLU A 16 -8.01 -0.47 -17.94
N PRO A 17 -7.75 -1.72 -17.50
CA PRO A 17 -8.82 -2.63 -17.15
C PRO A 17 -9.71 -2.06 -16.04
N GLU A 18 -11.02 -2.28 -16.19
CA GLU A 18 -12.00 -1.97 -15.15
C GLU A 18 -11.78 -2.89 -13.94
N LEU A 19 -11.64 -2.29 -12.75
CA LEU A 19 -11.44 -3.02 -11.51
C LEU A 19 -12.65 -2.85 -10.59
N THR A 20 -13.27 -3.97 -10.25
CA THR A 20 -14.26 -4.03 -9.17
C THR A 20 -13.59 -4.54 -7.89
N ARG A 21 -13.84 -3.88 -6.76
CA ARG A 21 -13.30 -4.28 -5.45
C ARG A 21 -14.36 -4.90 -4.58
N PHE A 22 -13.99 -6.01 -3.96
CA PHE A 22 -14.79 -6.68 -2.94
C PHE A 22 -13.98 -6.77 -1.66
N ILE A 23 -14.70 -6.76 -0.55
CA ILE A 23 -14.15 -7.09 0.77
C ILE A 23 -14.97 -8.21 1.38
N CYS A 24 -14.32 -9.08 2.14
CA CYS A 24 -15.01 -9.87 3.14
C CYS A 24 -15.33 -8.92 4.30
N ASN A 25 -16.58 -8.49 4.42
CA ASN A 25 -16.99 -7.53 5.43
C ASN A 25 -16.66 -8.11 6.82
N PRO A 26 -15.74 -7.49 7.58
CA PRO A 26 -15.28 -8.06 8.85
C PRO A 26 -16.34 -8.00 9.97
N LEU A 27 -17.42 -7.22 9.78
CA LEU A 27 -18.50 -7.07 10.75
C LEU A 27 -19.60 -8.12 10.52
N SER A 28 -19.94 -8.39 9.26
CA SER A 28 -21.04 -9.30 8.90
C SER A 28 -20.61 -10.66 8.37
N GLY A 29 -19.34 -10.83 8.02
CA GLY A 29 -18.82 -12.03 7.36
C GLY A 29 -19.26 -12.19 5.89
N GLN A 30 -19.99 -11.23 5.33
CA GLN A 30 -20.51 -11.30 3.97
C GLN A 30 -19.58 -10.61 2.96
N LEU A 31 -19.61 -11.07 1.71
CA LEU A 31 -18.92 -10.38 0.62
C LEU A 31 -19.65 -9.06 0.31
N PHE A 32 -18.91 -7.95 0.32
CA PHE A 32 -19.43 -6.62 0.03
C PHE A 32 -18.68 -6.01 -1.17
N ARG A 33 -19.44 -5.56 -2.18
CA ARG A 33 -18.88 -4.79 -3.30
C ARG A 33 -18.67 -3.35 -2.85
N LEU A 34 -17.43 -2.89 -2.84
CA LEU A 34 -17.14 -1.48 -2.57
C LEU A 34 -17.67 -0.62 -3.72
N PRO A 35 -18.16 0.60 -3.43
CA PRO A 35 -18.42 1.59 -4.48
C PRO A 35 -17.14 1.89 -5.26
N ASP A 36 -17.30 2.42 -6.47
CA ASP A 36 -16.15 2.76 -7.30
C ASP A 36 -15.42 3.98 -6.71
N ILE A 37 -14.09 3.90 -6.63
CA ILE A 37 -13.24 4.97 -6.07
C ILE A 37 -13.32 6.17 -7.03
N ASP A 38 -13.58 7.37 -6.51
CA ASP A 38 -13.79 8.59 -7.30
C ASP A 38 -14.88 8.44 -8.38
N GLY A 39 -15.81 7.49 -8.22
CA GLY A 39 -16.84 7.20 -9.22
C GLY A 39 -16.29 6.58 -10.53
N THR A 40 -15.07 6.05 -10.53
CA THR A 40 -14.46 5.44 -11.71
C THR A 40 -14.03 3.99 -11.47
N THR A 41 -14.21 3.14 -12.49
CA THR A 41 -13.73 1.76 -12.52
C THR A 41 -12.24 1.68 -12.90
N MET A 42 -11.65 2.74 -13.47
CA MET A 42 -10.24 2.80 -13.92
C MET A 42 -9.29 3.12 -12.75
N THR A 43 -9.02 2.13 -11.91
CA THR A 43 -8.42 2.33 -10.58
C THR A 43 -7.13 1.56 -10.34
N LEU A 44 -6.40 1.17 -11.40
CA LEU A 44 -5.07 0.52 -11.27
C LEU A 44 -4.03 1.37 -10.53
N ARG A 45 -4.33 2.66 -10.30
CA ARG A 45 -3.51 3.55 -9.46
C ARG A 45 -3.51 3.20 -7.98
N TYR A 46 -4.40 2.31 -7.50
CA TYR A 46 -4.49 1.92 -6.09
C TYR A 46 -4.34 0.41 -5.93
N PRO A 47 -3.16 -0.17 -6.22
CA PRO A 47 -2.95 -1.62 -6.05
C PRO A 47 -2.89 -2.01 -4.57
N ASN A 48 -2.41 -1.11 -3.70
CA ASN A 48 -2.11 -1.41 -2.31
C ASN A 48 -3.16 -0.80 -1.37
N VAL A 49 -4.39 -1.30 -1.45
CA VAL A 49 -5.48 -0.89 -0.55
C VAL A 49 -5.45 -1.78 0.71
N GLY A 50 -5.50 -1.17 1.88
CA GLY A 50 -5.56 -1.86 3.17
C GLY A 50 -6.93 -1.77 3.82
N ILE A 51 -7.21 -2.68 4.75
CA ILE A 51 -8.41 -2.67 5.59
C ILE A 51 -8.02 -2.61 7.06
N LEU A 52 -8.66 -1.73 7.82
CA LEU A 52 -8.48 -1.59 9.26
C LEU A 52 -9.84 -1.69 9.95
N THR A 53 -9.94 -2.56 10.93
CA THR A 53 -11.08 -2.65 11.83
C THR A 53 -10.81 -1.86 13.11
N GLN A 54 -11.87 -1.31 13.70
CA GLN A 54 -11.81 -0.62 14.99
C GLN A 54 -13.03 -1.01 15.82
N SER A 55 -12.88 -0.96 17.14
CA SER A 55 -13.96 -1.05 18.12
C SER A 55 -13.99 0.20 18.98
N GLU A 56 -15.17 0.66 19.40
CA GLU A 56 -15.32 1.77 20.35
C GLU A 56 -14.73 1.46 21.73
N ARG A 57 -14.70 0.18 22.13
CA ARG A 57 -14.20 -0.25 23.44
C ARG A 57 -13.04 -1.24 23.28
N PRO A 58 -12.03 -1.17 24.16
CA PRO A 58 -11.06 -2.25 24.28
C PRO A 58 -11.79 -3.58 24.50
N ASP A 59 -11.29 -4.66 23.89
CA ASP A 59 -11.76 -6.05 24.05
C ASP A 59 -13.17 -6.36 23.52
N GLN A 60 -13.74 -5.49 22.69
CA GLN A 60 -14.97 -5.79 21.96
C GLN A 60 -14.69 -6.18 20.50
N PRO A 61 -15.59 -6.95 19.85
CA PRO A 61 -15.56 -7.10 18.41
C PRO A 61 -15.55 -5.73 17.71
N PRO A 62 -14.95 -5.63 16.51
CA PRO A 62 -15.00 -4.38 15.77
C PRO A 62 -16.44 -4.01 15.43
N ASP A 63 -16.75 -2.72 15.50
CA ASP A 63 -18.05 -2.15 15.14
C ASP A 63 -17.99 -1.36 13.82
N LYS A 64 -16.77 -1.06 13.35
CA LYS A 64 -16.52 -0.36 12.09
C LYS A 64 -15.24 -0.83 11.43
N TYR A 65 -15.15 -0.56 10.14
CA TYR A 65 -13.93 -0.74 9.36
C TYR A 65 -13.73 0.41 8.39
N ALA A 66 -12.47 0.63 8.03
CA ALA A 66 -12.06 1.52 6.98
C ALA A 66 -11.26 0.75 5.92
N VAL A 67 -11.45 1.10 4.66
CA VAL A 67 -10.64 0.62 3.54
C VAL A 67 -9.92 1.82 2.98
N ALA A 68 -8.60 1.80 2.85
CA ALA A 68 -7.87 2.96 2.36
C ALA A 68 -6.74 2.61 1.40
N GLY A 69 -6.52 3.49 0.43
CA GLY A 69 -5.36 3.48 -0.46
C GLY A 69 -4.60 4.80 -0.33
N LEU A 70 -3.28 4.73 -0.46
CA LEU A 70 -2.40 5.90 -0.39
C LEU A 70 -1.68 6.09 -1.72
N SER A 71 -1.61 7.34 -2.17
CA SER A 71 -0.95 7.74 -3.42
C SER A 71 -0.21 9.05 -3.22
N ILE A 72 0.69 9.37 -4.15
CA ILE A 72 1.51 10.58 -4.13
C ILE A 72 1.07 11.47 -5.29
N SER A 73 0.79 12.74 -5.03
CA SER A 73 0.48 13.75 -6.04
C SER A 73 1.75 14.36 -6.65
N GLN A 74 1.58 15.16 -7.71
CA GLN A 74 2.70 15.76 -8.45
C GLN A 74 3.56 16.69 -7.59
N ASP A 75 2.95 17.39 -6.63
CA ASP A 75 3.60 18.26 -5.65
C ASP A 75 4.29 17.47 -4.50
N ARG A 76 4.31 16.13 -4.58
CA ARG A 76 4.83 15.20 -3.57
C ARG A 76 4.06 15.17 -2.26
N SER A 77 2.90 15.83 -2.17
CA SER A 77 1.99 15.57 -1.07
C SER A 77 1.34 14.19 -1.23
N PHE A 78 0.78 13.68 -0.15
CA PHE A 78 0.08 12.41 -0.18
C PHE A 78 -1.43 12.64 -0.32
N VAL A 79 -2.06 11.75 -1.07
CA VAL A 79 -3.51 11.68 -1.23
C VAL A 79 -3.97 10.33 -0.69
N MET A 80 -4.77 10.38 0.37
CA MET A 80 -5.45 9.20 0.90
C MET A 80 -6.88 9.15 0.36
N ARG A 81 -7.26 7.97 -0.12
CA ARG A 81 -8.65 7.65 -0.43
C ARG A 81 -9.12 6.62 0.57
N ARG A 82 -10.18 6.93 1.31
CA ARG A 82 -10.71 6.05 2.35
C ARG A 82 -12.20 5.82 2.15
N PHE A 83 -12.63 4.61 2.41
CA PHE A 83 -14.02 4.22 2.58
C PHE A 83 -14.24 3.95 4.06
N LEU A 84 -15.31 4.51 4.63
CA LEU A 84 -15.72 4.24 6.01
C LEU A 84 -17.02 3.44 6.02
N SER A 85 -17.05 2.33 6.76
CA SER A 85 -18.24 1.47 6.85
C SER A 85 -19.47 2.20 7.38
N GLN A 86 -19.27 3.23 8.20
CA GLN A 86 -20.32 4.03 8.84
C GLN A 86 -21.06 4.93 7.83
N THR A 87 -20.34 5.44 6.82
CA THR A 87 -20.92 6.32 5.80
C THR A 87 -21.24 5.58 4.51
N GLY A 88 -20.59 4.44 4.28
CA GLY A 88 -20.70 3.66 3.04
C GLY A 88 -20.15 4.38 1.81
N LYS A 89 -19.29 5.40 2.01
CA LYS A 89 -18.81 6.29 0.95
C LYS A 89 -17.30 6.40 0.96
N TRP A 90 -16.74 6.66 -0.23
CA TRP A 90 -15.37 7.10 -0.38
C TRP A 90 -15.21 8.58 -0.08
N ASP A 91 -14.10 8.92 0.55
CA ASP A 91 -13.63 10.26 0.86
C ASP A 91 -12.19 10.41 0.35
N MET A 92 -11.83 11.61 -0.12
CA MET A 92 -10.52 11.94 -0.66
C MET A 92 -9.88 13.03 0.17
N LEU A 93 -8.81 12.66 0.88
CA LEU A 93 -8.00 13.57 1.68
C LEU A 93 -6.70 13.86 0.94
N ALA A 94 -6.63 15.04 0.33
CA ALA A 94 -5.47 15.51 -0.43
C ALA A 94 -4.60 16.47 0.40
N GLY A 95 -3.35 16.67 -0.03
CA GLY A 95 -2.45 17.64 0.60
C GLY A 95 -1.87 17.17 1.93
N LEU A 96 -1.85 15.86 2.20
CA LEU A 96 -1.22 15.35 3.42
C LEU A 96 0.29 15.61 3.34
N PRO A 97 0.88 16.30 4.34
CA PRO A 97 2.27 16.72 4.28
C PRO A 97 3.20 15.51 4.30
N SER A 98 4.17 15.48 3.40
CA SER A 98 5.15 14.40 3.35
C SER A 98 6.05 14.41 4.60
N PRO A 99 6.06 13.33 5.41
CA PRO A 99 7.01 13.18 6.51
C PRO A 99 8.42 12.77 6.03
N LEU A 100 8.58 12.49 4.73
CA LEU A 100 9.84 12.03 4.15
C LEU A 100 10.77 13.20 3.81
N PRO A 101 12.10 13.01 3.89
CA PRO A 101 13.06 13.99 3.40
C PRO A 101 12.82 14.36 1.92
N LEU A 102 13.03 15.61 1.53
CA LEU A 102 12.79 16.10 0.15
C LEU A 102 13.53 15.31 -0.93
N ALA A 103 14.72 14.80 -0.59
CA ALA A 103 15.55 13.98 -1.48
C ALA A 103 14.99 12.56 -1.68
N ARG A 104 14.04 12.11 -0.84
CA ARG A 104 13.43 10.79 -0.90
C ARG A 104 12.08 10.88 -1.61
N ARG A 105 11.81 9.90 -2.48
CA ARG A 105 10.46 9.57 -2.93
C ARG A 105 10.15 8.16 -2.48
N MET A 106 8.92 7.94 -2.06
CA MET A 106 8.44 6.61 -1.71
C MET A 106 7.93 5.90 -2.96
N ASP A 107 8.42 4.70 -3.25
CA ASP A 107 7.87 3.85 -4.32
C ASP A 107 6.83 2.89 -3.74
N MET A 108 5.58 3.35 -3.78
CA MET A 108 4.41 2.55 -3.39
C MET A 108 3.89 1.66 -4.52
N GLY A 109 4.61 1.56 -5.64
CA GLY A 109 4.22 0.81 -6.83
C GLY A 109 4.71 -0.64 -6.86
N VAL A 110 5.43 -1.09 -5.83
CA VAL A 110 5.78 -2.49 -5.59
C VAL A 110 4.59 -3.17 -4.89
N PRO A 111 4.22 -4.42 -5.24
CA PRO A 111 3.08 -5.10 -4.64
C PRO A 111 3.45 -5.60 -3.24
N HIS A 112 3.32 -4.69 -2.28
CA HIS A 112 3.24 -5.01 -0.87
C HIS A 112 1.85 -4.64 -0.38
N GLU A 113 1.16 -5.63 0.15
CA GLU A 113 -0.13 -5.43 0.79
C GLU A 113 0.01 -4.44 1.94
N ALA A 114 -0.96 -3.54 2.04
CA ALA A 114 -1.03 -2.65 3.18
C ALA A 114 -1.43 -3.45 4.43
N VAL A 115 -0.78 -3.17 5.56
CA VAL A 115 -0.91 -3.96 6.78
C VAL A 115 -1.62 -3.15 7.86
N ALA A 116 -2.59 -3.75 8.55
CA ALA A 116 -3.21 -3.18 9.73
C ALA A 116 -2.36 -3.50 10.97
N PHE A 117 -1.91 -2.47 11.68
CA PHE A 117 -1.14 -2.63 12.91
C PHE A 117 -1.24 -1.39 13.80
N ALA A 118 -1.42 -1.59 15.10
CA ALA A 118 -1.46 -0.53 16.12
C ALA A 118 -2.44 0.61 15.77
N GLY A 119 -3.65 0.26 15.33
CA GLY A 119 -4.70 1.23 14.97
C GLY A 119 -4.43 2.04 13.70
N ARG A 120 -3.47 1.61 12.86
CA ARG A 120 -3.07 2.30 11.63
C ARG A 120 -2.95 1.32 10.47
N LEU A 121 -3.07 1.84 9.27
CA LEU A 121 -2.67 1.16 8.04
C LEU A 121 -1.24 1.53 7.70
N TRP A 122 -0.48 0.55 7.23
CA TRP A 122 0.95 0.64 6.93
C TRP A 122 1.23 0.26 5.49
N TRP A 123 2.02 1.09 4.82
CA TRP A 123 2.44 0.97 3.43
C TRP A 123 3.94 0.85 3.37
N PHE A 124 4.45 -0.12 2.61
CA PHE A 124 5.87 -0.47 2.61
C PHE A 124 6.59 -0.01 1.35
N ASP A 125 7.73 0.64 1.55
CA ASP A 125 8.77 0.87 0.55
C ASP A 125 9.99 0.02 0.90
N VAL A 126 10.27 -0.95 0.02
CA VAL A 126 11.36 -1.93 0.16
C VAL A 126 12.75 -1.32 0.27
N THR A 127 12.91 -0.04 -0.08
CA THR A 127 14.20 0.67 -0.12
C THR A 127 14.46 1.52 1.13
N CYS A 128 13.43 1.93 1.87
CA CYS A 128 13.62 2.82 3.03
C CYS A 128 12.79 2.53 4.27
N GLY A 129 11.61 1.92 4.17
CA GLY A 129 10.78 1.78 5.36
C GLY A 129 9.30 1.77 5.07
N ALA A 130 8.53 2.15 6.07
CA ALA A 130 7.08 2.16 6.00
C ALA A 130 6.49 3.51 6.35
N LEU A 131 5.32 3.74 5.81
CA LEU A 131 4.49 4.91 6.06
C LEU A 131 3.18 4.43 6.64
N SER A 132 2.71 5.08 7.71
CA SER A 132 1.43 4.75 8.33
C SER A 132 0.50 5.93 8.42
N VAL A 133 -0.80 5.63 8.37
CA VAL A 133 -1.87 6.59 8.61
C VAL A 133 -3.05 5.92 9.30
N ASP A 134 -3.71 6.67 10.17
CA ASP A 134 -5.00 6.29 10.72
C ASP A 134 -6.11 6.72 9.74
N PRO A 135 -6.79 5.77 9.06
CA PRO A 135 -7.85 6.10 8.12
C PRO A 135 -9.12 6.62 8.80
N PHE A 136 -9.30 6.48 10.11
CA PHE A 136 -10.48 6.98 10.83
C PHE A 136 -10.34 8.42 11.32
N SER A 137 -9.12 8.95 11.41
CA SER A 137 -8.89 10.32 11.88
C SER A 137 -9.40 11.36 10.89
N ASP A 138 -10.10 12.39 11.38
CA ASP A 138 -10.48 13.56 10.58
C ASP A 138 -9.28 14.43 10.17
N ARG A 139 -8.16 14.27 10.88
CA ARG A 139 -6.87 14.93 10.59
C ARG A 139 -5.78 13.86 10.53
N PRO A 140 -5.70 13.10 9.43
CA PRO A 140 -4.78 11.98 9.35
C PRO A 140 -3.33 12.46 9.35
N GLU A 141 -2.55 11.93 10.27
CA GLU A 141 -1.12 12.19 10.38
C GLU A 141 -0.31 11.02 9.82
N LEU A 142 0.52 11.33 8.84
CA LEU A 142 1.49 10.40 8.29
C LEU A 142 2.67 10.19 9.25
N ARG A 143 3.04 8.93 9.50
CA ARG A 143 4.23 8.58 10.29
C ARG A 143 5.13 7.64 9.51
N VAL A 144 6.43 7.85 9.60
CA VAL A 144 7.44 7.03 8.92
C VAL A 144 8.21 6.21 9.93
N VAL A 145 8.47 4.96 9.58
CA VAL A 145 9.44 4.10 10.26
C VAL A 145 10.47 3.66 9.25
N GLU A 146 11.73 4.01 9.50
CA GLU A 146 12.85 3.62 8.64
C GLU A 146 13.23 2.15 8.83
N LEU A 147 13.76 1.54 7.77
CA LEU A 147 14.43 0.26 7.85
C LEU A 147 15.71 0.34 8.70
N PRO A 148 16.25 -0.80 9.16
CA PRO A 148 17.60 -0.83 9.70
C PRO A 148 18.59 -0.14 8.76
N ARG A 149 19.53 0.64 9.30
CA ARG A 149 20.45 1.48 8.51
C ARG A 149 21.21 0.70 7.44
N SER A 150 21.57 -0.54 7.71
CA SER A 150 22.24 -1.45 6.76
C SER A 150 21.36 -1.88 5.58
N SER A 151 20.05 -1.80 5.75
CA SER A 151 19.05 -2.26 4.78
C SER A 151 18.50 -1.11 3.92
N VAL A 152 18.65 0.14 4.36
CA VAL A 152 18.27 1.33 3.58
C VAL A 152 19.15 1.42 2.34
N THR A 153 18.51 1.49 1.16
CA THR A 153 19.21 1.65 -0.12
C THR A 153 18.98 3.06 -0.67
N LYS A 154 19.86 3.47 -1.61
CA LYS A 154 19.59 4.65 -2.45
C LYS A 154 18.30 4.43 -3.23
N GLN A 155 17.67 5.51 -3.65
CA GLN A 155 16.53 5.41 -4.55
C GLN A 155 16.95 4.66 -5.83
N VAL A 156 16.21 3.62 -6.17
CA VAL A 156 16.43 2.81 -7.37
C VAL A 156 15.26 2.99 -8.34
N ASP A 157 15.45 2.55 -9.58
CA ASP A 157 14.38 2.47 -10.56
C ASP A 157 13.33 1.43 -10.14
N ARG A 158 12.16 1.49 -10.79
CA ARG A 158 11.02 0.64 -10.45
C ARG A 158 11.36 -0.85 -10.59
N GLU A 159 12.06 -1.24 -11.65
CA GLU A 159 12.43 -2.64 -11.91
C GLU A 159 13.26 -3.23 -10.75
N LYS A 160 14.26 -2.49 -10.27
CA LYS A 160 15.03 -2.88 -9.09
C LYS A 160 14.21 -2.88 -7.81
N CYS A 161 13.25 -1.98 -7.64
CA CYS A 161 12.31 -2.03 -6.51
C CYS A 161 11.51 -3.35 -6.53
N TRP A 162 11.03 -3.78 -7.70
CA TRP A 162 10.34 -5.07 -7.86
C TRP A 162 11.25 -6.26 -7.53
N ASP A 163 12.50 -6.24 -7.98
CA ASP A 163 13.47 -7.28 -7.66
C ASP A 163 13.78 -7.34 -6.16
N LEU A 164 13.96 -6.18 -5.50
CA LEU A 164 14.14 -6.11 -4.05
C LEU A 164 12.93 -6.67 -3.29
N GLY A 165 11.71 -6.44 -3.78
CA GLY A 165 10.47 -6.98 -3.18
C GLY A 165 10.37 -8.51 -3.17
N LYS A 166 11.21 -9.21 -3.96
CA LYS A 166 11.34 -10.68 -3.90
C LYS A 166 12.08 -11.14 -2.65
N TYR A 167 13.00 -10.32 -2.15
CA TYR A 167 13.89 -10.67 -1.04
C TYR A 167 13.56 -9.92 0.26
N ARG A 168 12.66 -8.92 0.20
CA ARG A 168 12.30 -8.06 1.33
C ARG A 168 10.81 -8.12 1.60
N ARG A 169 10.41 -8.30 2.86
CA ARG A 169 9.00 -8.34 3.28
C ARG A 169 8.81 -7.58 4.58
N MET A 170 7.64 -6.95 4.70
CA MET A 170 7.17 -6.35 5.93
C MET A 170 5.80 -6.94 6.28
N GLY A 171 5.55 -7.14 7.57
CA GLY A 171 4.26 -7.62 8.06
C GLY A 171 4.21 -7.68 9.58
N VAL A 172 3.08 -8.12 10.12
CA VAL A 172 2.91 -8.35 11.55
C VAL A 172 3.19 -9.80 11.87
N SER A 173 4.11 -10.04 12.81
CA SER A 173 4.39 -11.38 13.33
C SER A 173 4.68 -11.32 14.82
N ALA A 174 4.07 -12.25 15.57
CA ALA A 174 4.09 -12.29 17.04
C ALA A 174 3.70 -10.95 17.68
N GLY A 175 2.65 -10.30 17.16
CA GLY A 175 2.12 -9.04 17.68
C GLY A 175 3.03 -7.82 17.45
N ARG A 176 4.04 -7.92 16.59
CA ARG A 176 4.98 -6.83 16.30
C ARG A 176 5.10 -6.59 14.80
N MET A 177 5.32 -5.34 14.43
CA MET A 177 5.75 -4.99 13.07
C MET A 177 7.16 -5.54 12.82
N ARG A 178 7.33 -6.27 11.73
CA ARG A 178 8.56 -6.97 11.38
C ARG A 178 8.96 -6.63 9.96
N TYR A 179 10.27 -6.44 9.80
CA TYR A 179 10.93 -6.43 8.50
C TYR A 179 11.80 -7.68 8.39
N ALA A 180 11.75 -8.34 7.24
CA ALA A 180 12.61 -9.47 6.93
C ALA A 180 13.28 -9.23 5.57
N GLU A 181 14.56 -9.57 5.49
CA GLU A 181 15.29 -9.59 4.23
C GLU A 181 16.15 -10.84 4.07
N VAL A 182 16.28 -11.30 2.83
CA VAL A 182 17.13 -12.42 2.44
C VAL A 182 18.27 -11.87 1.59
N SER A 183 19.50 -12.35 1.82
CA SER A 183 20.62 -12.00 0.93
C SER A 183 20.32 -12.44 -0.51
N GLN A 184 20.79 -11.69 -1.51
CA GLN A 184 20.53 -12.01 -2.92
C GLN A 184 21.49 -13.05 -3.49
N VAL A 185 22.65 -13.22 -2.84
CA VAL A 185 23.72 -14.12 -3.27
C VAL A 185 23.94 -15.19 -2.21
N GLY A 186 24.17 -16.42 -2.67
CA GLY A 186 24.41 -17.57 -1.83
C GLY A 186 25.72 -17.47 -1.00
N PRO A 187 25.74 -18.05 0.21
CA PRO A 187 24.63 -18.69 0.90
C PRO A 187 23.56 -17.67 1.34
N PHE A 188 22.28 -18.04 1.21
CA PHE A 188 21.15 -17.17 1.54
C PHE A 188 21.08 -16.96 3.06
N LEU A 189 21.20 -15.71 3.50
CA LEU A 189 21.07 -15.30 4.90
C LEU A 189 19.73 -14.60 5.10
N LEU A 190 18.91 -15.12 6.02
CA LEU A 190 17.68 -14.47 6.47
C LEU A 190 17.98 -13.57 7.67
N SER A 191 17.68 -12.28 7.54
CA SER A 191 17.70 -11.31 8.63
C SER A 191 16.28 -10.86 8.94
N SER A 192 15.93 -10.77 10.23
CA SER A 192 14.61 -10.29 10.68
C SER A 192 14.76 -9.28 11.79
N PHE A 193 14.01 -8.19 11.68
CA PHE A 193 14.08 -7.02 12.55
C PHE A 193 12.70 -6.70 13.06
N THR A 194 12.62 -6.28 14.33
CA THR A 194 11.42 -5.64 14.86
C THR A 194 11.50 -4.15 14.55
N LEU A 195 10.44 -3.60 14.00
CA LEU A 195 10.31 -2.17 13.76
C LEU A 195 9.53 -1.56 14.91
N TYR A 196 10.12 -0.58 15.58
CA TYR A 196 9.47 0.17 16.65
C TYR A 196 8.63 1.27 16.02
N THR A 197 7.35 1.31 16.38
CA THR A 197 6.31 2.17 15.80
C THR A 197 5.75 3.12 16.84
#